data_AF-A0A7C5UFN7-F1
#
_entry.id   AF-A0A7C5UFN7-F1
#
_cell.length_a   1.000
_cell.length_b   1.000
_cell.length_c   1.000
_cell.angle_alpha   90.00
_cell.angle_beta   90.00
_cell.angle_gamma   90.00
#
_symmetry.space_group_name_H-M   'P 1'
#
loop_
_entity.id
_entity.type
_entity.pdbx_description
1 polymer ?
#
loop_
_entity_poly.entity_id
_entity_poly.type
_entity_poly.pdbx_seq_one_letter_code
_entity_poly.pdbx_strand_id
1 'polypeptide(L)'
;MLMTPKIVGKFVPHYLNTWVVHDGTTVADFRSRMEGAFGISPRLARWDEATKERAKKCIAEYKRLRPFAMKRRFLLTPQAKSLHDWTVWQFHDPESDSGAILAFREQSPNERMPIRLKGLDPKKRYELQNEDTGETTFLTGEKLMSEGIEVAIPEVGGSKLLWIKAR
;
A
#
# COMPACT_ATOMS: atom_id res chain seq x y z
N MET A 1 23.08 -23.84 -1.88
CA MET A 1 21.99 -23.68 -2.86
C MET A 1 21.05 -22.59 -2.32
N LEU A 2 21.26 -21.34 -2.73
CA LEU A 2 20.45 -20.21 -2.28
C LEU A 2 19.09 -20.27 -2.99
N MET A 3 18.03 -20.53 -2.23
CA MET A 3 16.66 -20.42 -2.74
C MET A 3 16.37 -18.93 -3.02
N THR A 4 16.30 -18.57 -4.30
CA THR A 4 15.71 -17.31 -4.74
C THR A 4 14.23 -17.29 -4.34
N PRO A 5 13.72 -16.25 -3.67
CA PRO A 5 12.29 -16.14 -3.42
C PRO A 5 11.60 -16.03 -4.78
N LYS A 6 10.66 -16.93 -5.07
CA LYS A 6 9.76 -16.74 -6.21
C LYS A 6 8.94 -15.47 -5.95
N ILE A 7 9.23 -14.41 -6.70
CA ILE A 7 8.33 -13.25 -6.77
C ILE A 7 7.09 -13.74 -7.52
N VAL A 8 6.04 -14.12 -6.77
CA VAL A 8 4.75 -14.50 -7.33
C VAL A 8 3.86 -13.26 -7.33
N GLY A 9 3.80 -12.61 -8.49
CA GLY A 9 2.87 -11.53 -8.78
C GLY A 9 3.21 -10.84 -10.09
N LYS A 10 2.35 -10.99 -11.11
CA LYS A 10 2.46 -10.25 -12.38
C LYS A 10 1.58 -9.01 -12.27
N PHE A 11 2.19 -7.82 -12.23
CA PHE A 11 1.48 -6.54 -12.22
C PHE A 11 0.79 -6.30 -13.58
N VAL A 12 -0.44 -5.77 -13.56
CA VAL A 12 -1.14 -5.30 -14.75
C VAL A 12 -0.38 -4.08 -15.32
N PRO A 13 -0.28 -3.88 -16.66
CA PRO A 13 0.74 -3.02 -17.29
C PRO A 13 0.86 -1.56 -16.81
N HIS A 14 -0.17 -0.99 -16.19
CA HIS A 14 -0.11 0.39 -15.68
C HIS A 14 0.80 0.54 -14.43
N TYR A 15 0.99 -0.53 -13.65
CA TYR A 15 1.80 -0.51 -12.41
C TYR A 15 3.20 -1.11 -12.60
N LEU A 16 3.70 -1.23 -13.84
CA LEU A 16 5.08 -1.63 -14.08
C LEU A 16 6.05 -0.60 -13.48
N ASN A 17 7.12 -1.10 -12.84
CA ASN A 17 8.31 -0.41 -12.29
C ASN A 17 8.96 0.56 -13.30
N THR A 18 8.24 1.62 -13.66
CA THR A 18 8.75 2.72 -14.45
C THR A 18 9.23 3.77 -13.46
N TRP A 19 10.54 4.00 -13.48
CA TRP A 19 11.25 4.97 -12.62
C TRP A 19 10.83 6.43 -12.87
N VAL A 20 9.91 6.66 -13.79
CA VAL A 20 9.58 7.99 -14.31
C VAL A 20 8.22 8.40 -13.75
N VAL A 21 8.25 9.41 -12.90
CA VAL A 21 7.09 10.13 -12.39
C VAL A 21 7.05 11.48 -13.11
N HIS A 22 5.89 11.99 -13.50
CA HIS A 22 5.76 13.13 -14.42
C HIS A 22 4.91 14.24 -13.79
N ASP A 23 4.72 15.35 -14.49
CA ASP A 23 3.80 16.40 -14.06
C ASP A 23 2.38 15.82 -13.99
N GLY A 24 1.62 16.19 -12.94
CA GLY A 24 0.25 15.68 -12.74
C GLY A 24 0.16 14.26 -12.17
N THR A 25 1.27 13.61 -11.82
CA THR A 25 1.28 12.33 -11.10
C THR A 25 0.46 12.41 -9.81
N THR A 26 -0.39 11.40 -9.62
CA THR A 26 -1.27 11.23 -8.46
C THR A 26 -0.57 10.58 -7.27
N VAL A 27 -1.20 10.61 -6.10
CA VAL A 27 -0.70 9.87 -4.92
C VAL A 27 -0.68 8.35 -5.18
N ALA A 28 -1.64 7.82 -5.94
CA ALA A 28 -1.69 6.41 -6.31
C ALA A 28 -0.50 6.00 -7.19
N ASP A 29 -0.12 6.85 -8.15
CA ASP A 29 1.07 6.63 -8.98
C ASP A 29 2.35 6.56 -8.14
N PHE A 30 2.53 7.46 -7.16
CA PHE A 30 3.68 7.39 -6.27
C PHE A 30 3.67 6.11 -5.44
N ARG A 31 2.52 5.78 -4.82
CA ARG A 31 2.37 4.62 -3.94
C ARG A 31 2.60 3.30 -4.66
N SER A 32 2.15 3.16 -5.91
CA SER A 32 2.39 1.94 -6.71
C SER A 32 3.88 1.60 -6.91
N ARG A 33 4.77 2.60 -6.75
CA ARG A 33 6.23 2.45 -6.87
C ARG A 33 6.94 2.22 -5.54
N MET A 34 6.21 2.15 -4.43
CA MET A 34 6.78 2.01 -3.08
C MET A 34 7.06 0.56 -2.67
N GLU A 35 6.63 -0.43 -3.45
CA GLU A 35 6.79 -1.86 -3.10
C GLU A 35 8.23 -2.38 -3.15
N GLY A 36 9.16 -1.60 -3.72
CA GLY A 36 10.56 -1.96 -3.89
C GLY A 36 11.48 -0.74 -3.82
N ALA A 37 12.38 -0.61 -4.79
CA ALA A 37 13.22 0.57 -4.92
C ALA A 37 12.37 1.74 -5.48
N PHE A 38 12.15 2.76 -4.65
CA PHE A 38 11.43 3.96 -5.04
C PHE A 38 12.39 4.93 -5.72
N GLY A 39 12.14 5.25 -6.99
CA GLY A 39 12.92 6.24 -7.73
C GLY A 39 12.03 7.18 -8.54
N ILE A 40 12.52 8.41 -8.69
CA ILE A 40 11.87 9.52 -9.35
C ILE A 40 12.88 10.08 -10.36
N SER A 41 12.56 10.01 -11.67
CA SER A 41 13.42 10.52 -12.75
C SER A 41 12.80 11.56 -13.74
N PRO A 42 11.94 12.52 -13.32
CA PRO A 42 11.49 13.64 -14.15
C PRO A 42 12.53 14.77 -14.24
N ARG A 43 12.20 15.76 -15.08
CA ARG A 43 12.77 17.11 -14.99
C ARG A 43 12.15 17.85 -13.79
N LEU A 44 12.69 17.65 -12.58
CA LEU A 44 12.18 18.23 -11.33
C LEU A 44 11.99 19.77 -11.39
N ALA A 45 12.80 20.47 -12.18
CA ALA A 45 12.68 21.92 -12.38
C ALA A 45 11.38 22.36 -13.07
N ARG A 46 10.65 21.43 -13.72
CA ARG A 46 9.37 21.71 -14.39
C ARG A 46 8.15 21.44 -13.52
N TRP A 47 8.32 20.80 -12.36
CA TRP A 47 7.21 20.55 -11.46
C TRP A 47 6.66 21.85 -10.88
N ASP A 48 5.34 21.95 -10.88
CA ASP A 48 4.62 22.93 -10.09
C ASP A 48 4.76 22.63 -8.58
N GLU A 49 4.41 23.60 -7.74
CA GLU A 49 4.50 23.44 -6.29
C GLU A 49 3.58 22.32 -5.79
N ALA A 50 2.40 22.13 -6.40
CA ALA A 50 1.49 21.06 -6.03
C ALA A 50 2.08 19.65 -6.23
N THR A 51 2.80 19.43 -7.34
CA THR A 51 3.48 18.16 -7.61
C THR A 51 4.68 17.98 -6.70
N LYS A 52 5.42 19.04 -6.38
CA LYS A 52 6.51 18.99 -5.39
C LYS A 52 6.01 18.62 -3.99
N GLU A 53 4.91 19.21 -3.53
CA GLU A 53 4.33 18.89 -2.23
C GLU A 53 3.79 17.46 -2.17
N ARG A 54 3.12 16.98 -3.23
CA ARG A 54 2.75 15.56 -3.35
C ARG A 54 3.97 14.65 -3.27
N ALA A 55 5.03 14.98 -4.02
CA ALA A 55 6.26 14.18 -4.00
C ALA A 55 6.91 14.16 -2.62
N LYS A 56 7.00 15.30 -1.92
CA LYS A 56 7.51 15.38 -0.54
C LYS A 56 6.72 14.49 0.41
N LYS A 57 5.38 14.56 0.36
CA LYS A 57 4.48 13.70 1.15
C LYS A 57 4.79 12.22 0.87
N CYS A 58 4.75 11.80 -0.39
CA CYS A 58 4.97 10.40 -0.76
C CYS A 58 6.39 9.90 -0.46
N ILE A 59 7.41 10.76 -0.55
CA ILE A 59 8.77 10.41 -0.11
C ILE A 59 8.81 10.12 1.39
N ALA A 60 8.08 10.90 2.21
CA ALA A 60 7.98 10.66 3.65
C ALA A 60 7.24 9.34 3.95
N GLU A 61 6.13 9.08 3.25
CA GLU A 61 5.39 7.80 3.32
C GLU A 61 6.31 6.63 2.99
N TYR A 62 7.05 6.70 1.87
CA TYR A 62 7.97 5.65 1.46
C TYR A 62 9.08 5.42 2.50
N LYS A 63 9.67 6.47 3.07
CA LYS A 63 10.70 6.34 4.11
C LYS A 63 10.17 5.59 5.34
N ARG A 64 8.90 5.79 5.70
CA ARG A 64 8.22 5.08 6.79
C ARG A 64 7.85 3.65 6.41
N LEU A 65 7.47 3.39 5.16
CA LEU A 65 7.10 2.07 4.65
C LEU A 65 8.31 1.15 4.42
N ARG A 66 9.43 1.71 3.94
CA ARG A 66 10.61 0.99 3.47
C ARG A 66 11.15 -0.07 4.45
N PRO A 67 11.20 0.16 5.78
CA PRO A 67 11.61 -0.87 6.73
C PRO A 67 10.75 -2.14 6.67
N PHE A 68 9.45 -2.00 6.38
CA PHE A 68 8.52 -3.13 6.24
C PHE A 68 8.58 -3.79 4.86
N ALA A 69 8.91 -3.04 3.81
CA ALA A 69 9.02 -3.55 2.43
C ALA A 69 10.04 -4.69 2.28
N MET A 70 11.05 -4.74 3.17
CA MET A 70 12.08 -5.79 3.20
C MET A 70 11.72 -7.00 4.08
N LYS A 71 10.55 -6.98 4.75
CA LYS A 71 10.11 -8.03 5.69
C LYS A 71 9.10 -8.96 5.01
N ARG A 72 7.98 -9.27 5.67
CA ARG A 72 6.93 -10.13 5.10
C ARG A 72 5.95 -9.28 4.30
N ARG A 73 5.46 -9.84 3.20
CA ARG A 73 4.43 -9.23 2.35
C ARG A 73 3.36 -10.24 2.00
N PHE A 74 2.11 -9.81 2.05
CA PHE A 74 0.96 -10.63 1.71
C PHE A 74 0.09 -9.91 0.70
N LEU A 75 -0.31 -10.60 -0.36
CA LEU A 75 -1.44 -10.15 -1.17
C LEU A 75 -2.72 -10.55 -0.44
N LEU A 76 -3.59 -9.56 -0.17
CA LEU A 76 -4.87 -9.74 0.51
C LEU A 76 -6.03 -9.94 -0.48
N THR A 77 -5.82 -9.64 -1.76
CA THR A 77 -6.73 -9.93 -2.87
C THR A 77 -6.21 -11.08 -3.74
N PRO A 78 -7.03 -11.67 -4.62
CA PRO A 78 -6.52 -12.48 -5.72
C PRO A 78 -5.56 -11.67 -6.60
N GLN A 79 -4.67 -12.36 -7.32
CA GLN A 79 -3.84 -11.70 -8.32
C GLN A 79 -4.72 -11.00 -9.35
N ALA A 80 -4.55 -9.67 -9.50
CA ALA A 80 -5.25 -8.87 -10.48
C ALA A 80 -4.97 -9.39 -11.91
N LYS A 81 -6.04 -9.53 -12.70
CA LYS A 81 -6.00 -9.95 -14.11
C LYS A 81 -6.42 -8.81 -15.05
N SER A 82 -7.06 -7.78 -14.51
CA SER A 82 -7.54 -6.61 -15.22
C SER A 82 -7.45 -5.35 -14.33
N LEU A 83 -7.74 -4.19 -14.92
CA LEU A 83 -7.82 -2.93 -14.18
C LEU A 83 -9.09 -2.82 -13.31
N HIS A 84 -10.06 -3.73 -13.48
CA HIS A 84 -11.26 -3.78 -12.63
C HIS A 84 -11.03 -4.54 -11.31
N ASP A 85 -9.90 -5.24 -11.20
CA ASP A 85 -9.54 -5.98 -10.00
C ASP A 85 -8.82 -5.08 -8.98
N TRP A 86 -9.19 -5.19 -7.71
CA TRP A 86 -8.46 -4.53 -6.63
C TRP A 86 -7.12 -5.20 -6.37
N THR A 87 -6.13 -4.39 -6.02
CA THR A 87 -4.84 -4.88 -5.51
C THR A 87 -4.66 -4.35 -4.09
N VAL A 88 -4.53 -5.26 -3.12
CA VAL A 88 -4.26 -4.89 -1.73
C VAL A 88 -3.09 -5.69 -1.18
N TRP A 89 -2.03 -4.98 -0.84
CA TRP A 89 -0.84 -5.54 -0.19
C TRP A 89 -0.82 -5.21 1.29
N GLN A 90 -0.40 -6.18 2.09
CA GLN A 90 -0.01 -5.98 3.47
C GLN A 90 1.49 -6.18 3.60
N PHE A 91 2.17 -5.19 4.17
CA PHE A 91 3.53 -5.28 4.67
C PHE A 91 3.50 -5.56 6.16
N HIS A 92 4.34 -6.47 6.61
CA HIS A 92 4.34 -6.91 8.01
C HIS A 92 5.76 -7.23 8.47
N ASP A 93 6.16 -6.60 9.56
CA ASP A 93 7.36 -6.93 10.30
C ASP A 93 6.99 -7.81 11.50
N PRO A 94 7.41 -9.09 11.51
CA PRO A 94 7.09 -10.02 12.60
C PRO A 94 7.78 -9.67 13.92
N GLU A 95 8.86 -8.86 13.91
CA GLU A 95 9.56 -8.47 15.14
C GLU A 95 8.78 -7.41 15.91
N SER A 96 8.40 -6.32 15.24
CA SER A 96 7.57 -5.26 15.84
C SER A 96 6.07 -5.54 15.79
N ASP A 97 5.67 -6.62 15.09
CA ASP A 97 4.28 -6.99 14.85
C ASP A 97 3.46 -5.80 14.29
N SER A 98 4.09 -5.07 13.37
CA SER A 98 3.58 -3.80 12.83
C SER A 98 3.84 -3.77 11.33
N GLY A 99 3.28 -2.78 10.64
CA GLY A 99 3.45 -2.68 9.20
C GLY A 99 2.49 -1.71 8.55
N ALA A 100 2.03 -2.06 7.35
CA ALA A 100 1.17 -1.20 6.56
C ALA A 100 0.30 -2.00 5.58
N ILE A 101 -0.76 -1.37 5.10
CA ILE A 101 -1.60 -1.84 4.01
C ILE A 101 -1.53 -0.80 2.90
N LEU A 102 -1.32 -1.26 1.68
CA LEU A 102 -1.38 -0.43 0.48
C LEU A 102 -2.43 -1.01 -0.47
N ALA A 103 -3.49 -0.25 -0.69
CA ALA A 103 -4.64 -0.65 -1.50
C ALA A 103 -4.76 0.26 -2.73
N PHE A 104 -5.13 -0.34 -3.86
CA PHE A 104 -5.33 0.34 -5.14
C PHE A 104 -6.66 -0.05 -5.76
N ARG A 105 -7.38 0.96 -6.23
CA ARG A 105 -8.61 0.82 -7.02
C ARG A 105 -8.44 1.58 -8.32
N GLU A 106 -8.20 0.85 -9.41
CA GLU A 106 -8.04 1.47 -10.72
C GLU A 106 -9.40 1.72 -11.38
N GLN A 107 -10.03 0.70 -11.96
CA GLN A 107 -11.33 0.82 -12.67
C GLN A 107 -12.44 -0.02 -12.05
N SER A 108 -12.24 -0.55 -10.84
CA SER A 108 -13.27 -1.36 -10.19
C SER A 108 -14.55 -0.54 -9.95
N PRO A 109 -15.74 -1.04 -10.33
CA PRO A 109 -16.99 -0.34 -10.05
C PRO A 109 -17.29 -0.30 -8.54
N ASN A 110 -16.79 -1.29 -7.78
CA ASN A 110 -16.93 -1.33 -6.34
C ASN A 110 -15.90 -0.40 -5.68
N GLU A 111 -16.39 0.61 -4.96
CA GLU A 111 -15.55 1.56 -4.22
C GLU A 111 -15.01 1.00 -2.90
N ARG A 112 -15.47 -0.18 -2.50
CA ARG A 112 -15.16 -0.84 -1.23
C ARG A 112 -14.60 -2.23 -1.48
N MET A 113 -13.63 -2.62 -0.66
CA MET A 113 -13.03 -3.95 -0.69
C MET A 113 -12.87 -4.49 0.74
N PRO A 114 -13.61 -5.55 1.13
CA PRO A 114 -13.37 -6.24 2.39
C PRO A 114 -12.05 -7.01 2.31
N ILE A 115 -11.21 -6.84 3.33
CA ILE A 115 -9.92 -7.50 3.43
C ILE A 115 -9.75 -8.12 4.82
N ARG A 116 -9.04 -9.25 4.87
CA ARG A 116 -8.63 -9.90 6.13
C ARG A 116 -7.11 -9.83 6.22
N LEU A 117 -6.61 -9.30 7.33
CA LEU A 117 -5.18 -9.17 7.56
C LEU A 117 -4.58 -10.55 7.85
N LYS A 118 -3.25 -10.66 7.75
CA LYS A 118 -2.51 -11.90 7.95
C LYS A 118 -1.30 -11.69 8.87
N GLY A 119 -0.95 -12.73 9.61
CA GLY A 119 0.30 -12.78 10.36
C GLY A 119 0.33 -11.96 11.65
N LEU A 120 -0.81 -11.43 12.11
CA LEU A 120 -0.93 -10.72 13.37
C LEU A 120 -1.01 -11.69 14.56
N ASP A 121 -0.61 -11.26 15.75
CA ASP A 121 -0.90 -11.94 17.00
C ASP A 121 -2.39 -11.75 17.37
N PRO A 122 -3.18 -12.83 17.49
CA PRO A 122 -4.62 -12.72 17.77
C PRO A 122 -4.91 -12.03 19.12
N LYS A 123 -4.00 -12.10 20.09
CA LYS A 123 -4.20 -11.59 21.45
C LYS A 123 -3.86 -10.11 21.61
N LYS A 124 -3.13 -9.52 20.65
CA LYS A 124 -2.76 -8.09 20.71
C LYS A 124 -3.86 -7.20 20.15
N ARG A 125 -3.82 -5.93 20.56
CA ARG A 125 -4.60 -4.86 19.93
C ARG A 125 -3.73 -4.11 18.94
N TYR A 126 -4.36 -3.68 17.86
CA TYR A 126 -3.72 -2.95 16.79
C TYR A 126 -4.43 -1.65 16.56
N GLU A 127 -3.66 -0.61 16.35
CA GLU A 127 -4.10 0.63 15.76
C GLU A 127 -3.94 0.55 14.24
N LEU A 128 -5.01 0.86 13.53
CA LEU A 128 -5.02 1.10 12.10
C LEU A 128 -5.19 2.59 11.86
N GLN A 129 -4.15 3.25 11.36
CA GLN A 129 -4.18 4.69 11.05
C GLN A 129 -4.28 4.90 9.55
N ASN A 130 -5.27 5.68 9.10
CA ASN A 130 -5.35 6.14 7.72
C ASN A 130 -4.36 7.30 7.49
N GLU A 131 -3.38 7.13 6.60
CA GLU A 131 -2.39 8.17 6.32
C GLU A 131 -3.01 9.42 5.68
N ASP A 132 -4.11 9.28 4.95
CA ASP A 132 -4.71 10.39 4.21
C ASP A 132 -5.64 11.25 5.06
N THR A 133 -6.27 10.67 6.09
CA THR A 133 -7.24 11.39 6.96
C THR A 133 -6.76 11.54 8.40
N GLY A 134 -5.74 10.78 8.82
CA GLY A 134 -5.30 10.70 10.21
C GLY A 134 -6.21 9.89 11.13
N GLU A 135 -7.36 9.41 10.63
CA GLU A 135 -8.31 8.62 11.41
C GLU A 135 -7.69 7.31 11.88
N THR A 136 -8.03 6.90 13.10
CA THR A 136 -7.51 5.68 13.73
C THR A 136 -8.62 4.78 14.23
N THR A 137 -8.47 3.48 13.97
CA THR A 137 -9.37 2.44 14.50
C THR A 137 -8.57 1.43 15.30
N PHE A 138 -9.14 0.91 16.38
CA PHE A 138 -8.48 -0.07 17.26
C PHE A 138 -9.23 -1.40 17.26
N LEU A 139 -8.56 -2.48 16.85
CA LEU A 139 -9.13 -3.82 16.76
C LEU A 139 -8.13 -4.86 17.29
N THR A 140 -8.61 -6.02 17.72
CA THR A 140 -7.73 -7.14 18.06
C THR A 140 -7.18 -7.79 16.80
N GLY A 141 -6.01 -8.43 16.90
CA GLY A 141 -5.46 -9.22 15.80
C GLY A 141 -6.42 -10.31 15.35
N GLU A 142 -7.14 -10.93 16.29
CA GLU A 142 -8.17 -11.92 15.98
C GLU A 142 -9.24 -11.35 15.05
N LYS A 143 -9.88 -10.23 15.42
CA LYS A 143 -10.91 -9.59 14.59
C LYS A 143 -10.39 -9.16 13.22
N LEU A 144 -9.18 -8.60 13.17
CA LEU A 144 -8.55 -8.17 11.92
C LEU A 144 -8.27 -9.34 10.96
N MET A 145 -8.02 -10.54 11.48
CA MET A 145 -7.75 -11.72 10.68
C MET A 145 -9.01 -12.54 10.34
N SER A 146 -9.99 -12.62 11.25
CA SER A 146 -11.20 -13.43 11.06
C SER A 146 -12.32 -12.65 10.35
N GLU A 147 -12.70 -11.50 10.89
CA GLU A 147 -13.77 -10.64 10.37
C GLU A 147 -13.22 -9.73 9.26
N GLY A 148 -12.04 -9.15 9.48
CA GLY A 148 -11.40 -8.21 8.56
C GLY A 148 -11.88 -6.77 8.73
N ILE A 149 -11.54 -5.93 7.75
CA ILE A 149 -11.99 -4.53 7.64
C ILE A 149 -12.43 -4.25 6.22
N GLU A 150 -13.21 -3.18 6.04
CA GLU A 150 -13.53 -2.64 4.72
C GLU A 150 -12.62 -1.48 4.37
N VAL A 151 -11.98 -1.56 3.20
CA VAL A 151 -11.19 -0.45 2.63
C VAL A 151 -12.04 0.25 1.58
N ALA A 152 -12.32 1.54 1.80
CA ALA A 152 -13.04 2.38 0.84
C ALA A 152 -12.09 3.30 0.07
N ILE A 153 -12.19 3.34 -1.25
CA ILE A 153 -11.50 4.29 -2.14
C ILE A 153 -12.56 4.81 -3.12
N PRO A 154 -13.22 5.95 -2.83
CA PRO A 154 -14.30 6.49 -3.68
C PRO A 154 -13.85 6.89 -5.09
N GLU A 155 -12.61 7.37 -5.21
CA GLU A 155 -12.01 7.80 -6.48
C GLU A 155 -11.57 6.60 -7.34
N VAL A 156 -11.87 6.67 -8.64
CA VAL A 156 -11.33 5.75 -9.67
C VAL A 156 -9.87 6.14 -9.95
N GLY A 157 -8.96 5.17 -9.97
CA GLY A 157 -7.51 5.42 -10.01
C GLY A 157 -6.92 5.78 -8.64
N GLY A 158 -7.68 5.59 -7.56
CA GLY A 158 -7.28 5.96 -6.21
C GLY A 158 -6.43 4.91 -5.49
N SER A 159 -5.79 5.34 -4.40
CA SER A 159 -5.05 4.46 -3.48
C SER A 159 -5.33 4.81 -2.03
N LYS A 160 -5.05 3.88 -1.11
CA LYS A 160 -5.13 4.09 0.33
C LYS A 160 -3.95 3.43 1.04
N LEU A 161 -3.34 4.16 1.97
CA LEU A 161 -2.27 3.68 2.85
C LEU A 161 -2.78 3.67 4.30
N LEU A 162 -2.76 2.49 4.92
CA LEU A 162 -3.05 2.32 6.34
C LEU A 162 -1.79 1.86 7.07
N TRP A 163 -1.47 2.45 8.21
CA TRP A 163 -0.43 1.95 9.10
C TRP A 163 -1.01 0.99 10.12
N ILE A 164 -0.32 -0.12 10.35
CA ILE A 164 -0.65 -1.10 11.38
C ILE A 164 0.38 -0.96 12.50
N LYS A 165 -0.07 -0.75 13.73
CA LYS A 165 0.80 -0.66 14.90
C LYS A 165 0.25 -1.52 16.05
N ALA A 166 1.04 -2.50 16.50
CA ALA A 166 0.74 -3.24 17.73
C ALA A 166 0.77 -2.31 18.95
N ARG A 167 -0.17 -2.51 19.87
CA ARG A 167 -0.33 -1.77 21.13
C ARG A 167 -0.10 -2.67 22.33
#